data_AF-A0A537HAM7-F1
#
_entry.id   AF-A0A537HAM7-F1
#
_cell.length_a   1.000
_cell.length_b   1.000
_cell.length_c   1.000
_cell.angle_alpha   90.00
_cell.angle_beta   90.00
_cell.angle_gamma   90.00
#
_symmetry.space_group_name_H-M   'P 1'
#
loop_
_entity.id
_entity.type
_entity.pdbx_description
1 polymer ?
#
loop_
_entity_poly.entity_id
_entity_poly.type
_entity_poly.pdbx_seq_one_letter_code
_entity_poly.pdbx_strand_id
1 'polypeptide(L)'
;MKLSSTGQIQWQHIFVDPSSQYSAAYAVRQMADGGYVVAGEVYYNQILVFKLDSTGALVWQHVYVIGTDSYAETLGLTSDGGFISAG
;
A
#
# COMPACT_ATOMS: atom_id res chain seq x y z
N MET A 1 1.58 -7.35 -6.15
CA MET A 1 1.25 -8.64 -6.79
C MET A 1 1.16 -9.71 -5.71
N LYS A 2 0.43 -10.81 -5.96
CA LYS A 2 0.42 -11.98 -5.09
C LYS A 2 0.85 -13.23 -5.85
N LEU A 3 1.74 -13.99 -5.22
CA LEU A 3 2.23 -15.26 -5.74
C LEU A 3 1.69 -16.42 -4.89
N SER A 4 1.56 -17.58 -5.51
CA SER A 4 1.38 -18.85 -4.80
C SER A 4 2.68 -19.29 -4.14
N SER A 5 2.62 -20.35 -3.32
CA SER A 5 3.81 -20.97 -2.70
C SER A 5 4.82 -21.51 -3.70
N THR A 6 4.41 -21.76 -4.96
CA THR A 6 5.30 -22.20 -6.05
C THR A 6 5.76 -21.05 -6.95
N GLY A 7 5.46 -19.79 -6.58
CA GLY A 7 5.86 -18.60 -7.32
C GLY A 7 4.96 -18.24 -8.51
N GLN A 8 3.88 -18.98 -8.75
CA GLN A 8 2.92 -18.63 -9.81
C GLN A 8 2.10 -17.40 -9.42
N ILE A 9 1.89 -16.46 -10.35
CA ILE A 9 1.07 -15.26 -10.14
C ILE A 9 -0.37 -15.69 -9.90
N GLN A 10 -0.92 -15.30 -8.74
CA GLN A 10 -2.35 -15.45 -8.45
C GLN A 10 -3.12 -14.22 -8.95
N TRP A 11 -2.60 -13.04 -8.68
CA TRP A 11 -3.10 -11.78 -9.23
C TRP A 11 -2.02 -10.71 -9.25
N GLN A 12 -2.19 -9.75 -10.15
CA GLN A 12 -1.39 -8.54 -10.21
C GLN A 12 -2.27 -7.37 -10.63
N HIS A 13 -2.09 -6.25 -9.94
CA HIS A 13 -2.84 -5.03 -10.17
C HIS A 13 -1.88 -3.85 -10.04
N ILE A 14 -2.18 -2.79 -10.80
CA ILE A 14 -1.55 -1.49 -10.70
C ILE A 14 -2.60 -0.57 -10.09
N PHE A 15 -2.33 -0.02 -8.91
CA PHE A 15 -3.25 0.84 -8.15
C PHE A 15 -2.84 2.32 -8.12
N VAL A 16 -1.72 2.63 -8.77
CA VAL A 16 -1.16 3.98 -8.90
C VAL A 16 -1.04 4.31 -10.38
N ASP A 17 -0.84 5.59 -10.70
CA ASP A 17 -0.51 5.98 -12.07
C ASP A 17 0.83 5.32 -12.48
N PRO A 18 0.85 4.44 -13.49
CA PRO A 18 2.08 3.79 -13.93
C PRO A 18 3.11 4.75 -14.53
N SER A 19 2.71 5.98 -14.87
CA SER A 19 3.61 7.04 -15.32
C SER A 19 4.25 7.84 -14.16
N SER A 20 3.78 7.64 -12.93
CA SER A 20 4.36 8.28 -11.75
C SER A 20 5.73 7.67 -11.42
N GLN A 21 6.76 8.50 -11.50
CA GLN A 21 8.14 8.11 -11.16
C GLN A 21 8.37 8.01 -9.64
N TYR A 22 7.38 8.39 -8.83
CA TYR A 22 7.51 8.55 -7.38
C TYR A 22 6.47 7.72 -6.63
N SER A 23 6.24 6.48 -7.07
CA SER A 23 5.31 5.57 -6.39
C SER A 23 6.03 4.32 -5.92
N ALA A 24 5.89 4.00 -4.64
CA ALA A 24 6.49 2.82 -4.03
C ALA A 24 5.56 2.23 -2.96
N ALA A 25 5.44 0.90 -2.93
CA ALA A 25 4.76 0.21 -1.84
C ALA A 25 5.80 -0.19 -0.78
N TYR A 26 5.62 0.27 0.46
CA TYR A 26 6.56 0.03 1.56
C TYR A 26 6.11 -1.10 2.48
N ALA A 27 4.80 -1.25 2.67
CA ALA A 27 4.27 -2.23 3.60
C ALA A 27 3.02 -2.91 3.03
N VAL A 28 2.88 -4.20 3.31
CA VAL A 28 1.67 -4.98 3.06
C VAL A 28 1.38 -5.88 4.26
N ARG A 29 0.12 -6.00 4.63
CA ARG A 29 -0.36 -6.92 5.67
C ARG A 29 -1.60 -7.65 5.21
N GLN A 30 -1.60 -8.96 5.34
CA GLN A 30 -2.83 -9.75 5.24
C GLN A 30 -3.64 -9.61 6.52
N MET A 31 -4.95 -9.40 6.38
CA MET A 31 -5.91 -9.24 7.45
C MET A 31 -6.59 -10.57 7.79
N ALA A 32 -7.23 -10.64 8.96
CA ALA A 32 -7.93 -11.85 9.42
C ALA A 32 -9.10 -12.25 8.50
N ASP A 33 -9.69 -11.30 7.77
CA ASP A 33 -10.72 -11.54 6.75
C ASP A 33 -10.16 -12.08 5.42
N GLY A 34 -8.84 -12.31 5.35
CA GLY A 34 -8.14 -12.77 4.15
C GLY A 34 -7.82 -11.67 3.14
N GLY A 35 -8.27 -10.44 3.38
CA GLY A 35 -7.92 -9.25 2.60
C GLY A 35 -6.53 -8.73 2.92
N TYR A 36 -6.16 -7.61 2.32
CA TYR A 36 -4.81 -7.02 2.44
C TYR A 36 -4.91 -5.52 2.64
N VAL A 37 -4.07 -4.95 3.50
CA VAL A 37 -3.82 -3.50 3.52
C VAL A 37 -2.41 -3.24 3.04
N VAL A 38 -2.28 -2.27 2.16
CA VAL A 38 -1.02 -1.83 1.57
C VAL A 38 -0.84 -0.35 1.89
N ALA A 39 0.37 0.02 2.29
CA ALA A 39 0.78 1.39 2.49
C ALA A 39 2.02 1.68 1.64
N GLY A 40 2.02 2.84 1.01
CA GLY A 40 3.04 3.28 0.09
C GLY A 40 3.07 4.79 -0.05
N GLU A 41 4.01 5.29 -0.82
CA GLU A 41 4.01 6.66 -1.29
C GLU A 41 3.49 6.72 -2.73
N VAL A 42 2.79 7.81 -3.03
CA VAL A 42 2.39 8.21 -4.38
C VAL A 42 2.74 9.68 -4.50
N TYR A 43 3.76 10.04 -5.25
CA TYR A 43 4.40 11.36 -5.17
C TYR A 43 5.14 11.61 -3.84
N TYR A 44 6.05 12.57 -3.87
CA TYR A 44 7.02 12.83 -2.81
C TYR A 44 6.45 13.11 -1.43
N ASN A 45 5.22 13.62 -1.35
CA ASN A 45 4.63 14.13 -0.13
C ASN A 45 3.25 13.52 0.17
N GLN A 46 2.98 12.37 -0.41
CA GLN A 46 1.65 11.76 -0.39
C GLN A 46 1.77 10.28 -0.08
N ILE A 47 1.13 9.86 1.00
CA ILE A 47 1.01 8.46 1.40
C ILE A 47 -0.29 7.91 0.83
N LEU A 48 -0.21 6.82 0.08
CA LEU A 48 -1.37 6.04 -0.34
C LEU A 48 -1.53 4.83 0.58
N VAL A 49 -2.71 4.71 1.18
CA VAL A 49 -3.12 3.51 1.92
C VAL A 49 -4.35 2.93 1.24
N PHE A 50 -4.34 1.64 0.95
CA PHE A 50 -5.49 0.97 0.33
C PHE A 50 -5.73 -0.42 0.89
N LYS A 51 -7.01 -0.82 0.91
CA LYS A 51 -7.44 -2.17 1.29
C LYS A 51 -7.91 -2.93 0.05
N LEU A 52 -7.47 -4.18 -0.03
CA LEU A 52 -7.93 -5.18 -0.96
C LEU A 52 -8.73 -6.25 -0.23
N ASP A 53 -9.69 -6.86 -0.90
CA ASP A 53 -10.33 -8.08 -0.44
C ASP A 53 -9.43 -9.32 -0.67
N SER A 54 -9.92 -10.50 -0.33
CA SER A 54 -9.17 -11.75 -0.46
C SER A 54 -8.88 -12.15 -1.92
N THR A 55 -9.62 -11.60 -2.88
CA THR A 55 -9.44 -11.80 -4.32
C THR A 55 -8.44 -10.82 -4.94
N GLY A 56 -8.09 -9.75 -4.21
CA GLY A 56 -7.24 -8.66 -4.68
C GLY A 56 -8.03 -7.46 -5.22
N ALA A 57 -9.36 -7.45 -5.10
CA ALA A 57 -10.17 -6.31 -5.54
C ALA A 57 -10.09 -5.15 -4.54
N LEU A 58 -10.07 -3.92 -5.06
CA LEU A 58 -10.01 -2.71 -4.24
C LEU A 58 -11.31 -2.53 -3.43
N VAL A 59 -11.17 -2.42 -2.11
CA VAL A 59 -12.27 -2.14 -1.18
C VAL A 59 -12.34 -0.64 -0.89
N TRP A 60 -11.21 -0.04 -0.56
CA TRP A 60 -11.09 1.41 -0.34
C TRP A 60 -9.65 1.88 -0.52
N GLN A 61 -9.47 3.18 -0.75
CA GLN A 61 -8.17 3.84 -0.76
C GLN A 61 -8.25 5.24 -0.17
N HIS A 62 -7.15 5.68 0.45
CA HIS A 62 -6.97 7.01 1.02
C HIS A 62 -5.59 7.55 0.68
N VAL A 63 -5.55 8.84 0.33
CA VAL A 63 -4.31 9.58 0.11
C VAL A 63 -4.16 10.61 1.23
N TYR A 64 -2.99 10.63 1.86
CA TYR A 64 -2.65 11.55 2.94
C TYR A 64 -1.47 12.41 2.52
N VAL A 65 -1.64 13.73 2.52
CA VAL A 65 -0.56 14.68 2.24
C VAL A 65 0.20 14.97 3.53
N ILE A 66 1.51 14.72 3.55
CA ILE A 66 2.36 14.82 4.77
C ILE A 66 3.19 16.11 4.87
N GLY A 67 3.09 17.01 3.89
CA GLY A 67 3.82 18.28 3.86
C GLY A 67 4.03 18.77 2.43
N THR A 68 4.66 19.92 2.21
CA THR A 68 5.04 20.36 0.85
C THR A 68 6.46 19.94 0.46
N ASP A 69 7.31 19.64 1.45
CA ASP A 69 8.73 19.29 1.27
C ASP A 69 9.15 18.16 2.24
N SER A 70 8.24 17.22 2.51
CA SER A 70 8.45 16.13 3.47
C SER A 70 8.30 14.79 2.76
N TYR A 71 9.18 13.85 3.11
CA TYR A 71 9.16 12.47 2.66
C TYR A 71 8.90 11.57 3.86
N ALA A 72 8.16 10.48 3.70
CA ALA A 72 8.08 9.48 4.76
C ALA A 72 9.27 8.53 4.59
N GLU A 73 10.27 8.61 5.46
CA GLU A 73 11.40 7.67 5.42
C GLU A 73 10.96 6.23 5.72
N THR A 74 9.90 6.08 6.53
CA THR A 74 9.36 4.77 6.87
C THR A 74 7.86 4.79 7.05
N LEU A 75 7.23 3.68 6.63
CA LEU A 75 5.81 3.40 6.79
C LEU A 75 5.63 1.99 7.36
N GLY A 76 4.97 1.90 8.50
CA GLY A 76 4.70 0.64 9.19
C GLY A 76 3.21 0.45 9.45
N LEU A 77 2.74 -0.79 9.33
CA LEU A 77 1.36 -1.18 9.68
C LEU A 77 1.28 -1.62 11.15
N THR A 78 0.29 -1.14 11.89
CA THR A 78 0.04 -1.51 13.30
C THR A 78 -0.92 -2.71 13.39
N SER A 79 -0.81 -3.50 14.45
CA SER A 79 -1.53 -4.80 14.58
C SER A 79 -3.06 -4.66 14.55
N ASP A 80 -3.58 -3.48 14.87
CA ASP A 80 -4.99 -3.09 14.75
C ASP A 80 -5.40 -2.66 13.32
N GLY A 81 -4.47 -2.67 12.37
CA GLY A 81 -4.70 -2.30 10.98
C GLY A 81 -4.52 -0.81 10.68
N GLY A 82 -4.05 -0.02 11.64
CA GLY A 82 -3.59 1.35 11.43
C GLY A 82 -2.21 1.43 10.75
N PHE A 83 -1.70 2.64 10.62
CA PHE A 83 -0.38 2.93 10.05
C PHE A 83 0.36 3.99 10.85
N ILE A 84 1.69 3.89 10.87
CA ILE A 84 2.62 4.85 11.46
C ILE A 84 3.60 5.26 10.37
N SER A 85 3.82 6.57 10.24
CA SER A 85 4.86 7.16 9.40
C SER A 85 5.87 7.90 10.27
N ALA A 86 7.15 7.82 9.92
CA ALA A 86 8.19 8.69 10.48
C ALA A 86 9.09 9.20 9.35
N GLY A 87 9.67 10.38 9.56
CA GLY A 87 10.61 11.07 8.67
C GLY A 87 11.42 12.10 9.44
#